data_AF-R7VEE3-F1
#
_entry.id   AF-R7VEE3-F1
#
_cell.length_a   1.000
_cell.length_b   1.000
_cell.length_c   1.000
_cell.angle_alpha   90.00
_cell.angle_beta   90.00
_cell.angle_gamma   90.00
#
_symmetry.space_group_name_H-M   'P 1'
#
loop_
_entity.id
_entity.type
_entity.pdbx_description
1 polymer ?
#
loop_
_entity_poly.entity_id
_entity_poly.type
_entity_poly.pdbx_seq_one_letter_code
_entity_poly.pdbx_strand_id
1 'polypeptide(L)' 'VGEKYKFYLSFENALCREYMTEKLHGIIGVNVIPIVMGSVDYANMLPKGTYIDVRDYKSPKQLAAYLHEIDTDDEAYNE' A
#
# COMPACT_ATOMS: atom_id res chain seq x y z
N VAL A 1 -0.57 -8.10 12.45
CA VAL A 1 -0.29 -8.02 11.00
C VAL A 1 1.20 -7.85 10.75
N GLY A 2 1.85 -6.81 11.29
CA GLY A 2 3.26 -6.50 11.00
C GLY A 2 4.34 -7.48 11.50
N GLU A 3 3.98 -8.54 12.22
CA GLU A 3 4.95 -9.61 12.58
C GLU A 3 4.84 -10.84 11.67
N LYS A 4 3.82 -10.91 10.79
CA LYS A 4 3.54 -12.09 9.95
C LYS A 4 3.41 -11.78 8.46
N TYR A 5 3.14 -10.53 8.11
CA TYR A 5 2.90 -10.12 6.73
C TYR A 5 3.66 -8.84 6.42
N LYS A 6 4.33 -8.82 5.28
CA LYS A 6 5.02 -7.64 4.71
C LYS A 6 4.05 -6.63 4.09
N PHE A 7 2.93 -7.11 3.55
CA PHE A 7 1.94 -6.28 2.86
C PHE A 7 0.55 -6.41 3.47
N TYR A 8 -0.23 -5.34 3.39
CA TYR A 8 -1.64 -5.30 3.79
C TYR A 8 -2.50 -4.58 2.75
N LEU A 9 -3.58 -5.22 2.28
CA LEU A 9 -4.50 -4.60 1.32
C LEU A 9 -5.45 -3.63 2.03
N SER A 10 -5.14 -2.34 1.97
CA SER A 10 -5.96 -1.24 2.51
C SER A 10 -6.92 -0.70 1.42
N PHE A 11 -7.79 -1.57 0.90
CA PHE A 11 -8.67 -1.23 -0.23
C PHE A 11 -9.99 -0.66 0.25
N GLU A 12 -10.39 0.49 -0.29
CA GLU A 12 -11.68 1.07 0.03
C GLU A 12 -12.84 0.42 -0.74
N ASN A 13 -14.00 0.45 -0.11
CA ASN A 13 -15.21 -0.17 -0.66
C ASN A 13 -15.75 0.57 -1.90
N ALA A 14 -15.33 1.82 -2.11
CA ALA A 14 -15.72 2.66 -3.22
C ALA A 14 -14.60 3.64 -3.59
N LEU A 15 -14.53 4.00 -4.87
CA LEU A 15 -13.62 5.01 -5.40
C LEU A 15 -14.25 6.39 -5.28
N CYS A 16 -14.20 6.95 -4.07
CA CYS A 16 -14.75 8.27 -3.75
C CYS A 16 -13.65 9.22 -3.31
N ARG A 17 -13.72 10.47 -3.79
CA ARG A 17 -12.82 11.53 -3.35
C ARG A 17 -12.94 11.70 -1.84
N GLU A 18 -11.81 11.86 -1.16
CA GLU A 18 -11.73 12.07 0.30
C GLU A 18 -12.30 10.90 1.14
N TYR A 19 -12.60 9.76 0.53
CA TYR A 19 -13.05 8.57 1.25
C TYR A 19 -11.86 7.69 1.65
N MET A 20 -11.46 7.79 2.92
CA MET A 20 -10.45 6.97 3.58
C MET A 20 -10.99 6.52 4.93
N THR A 21 -10.81 5.25 5.26
CA THR A 21 -11.34 4.67 6.52
C THR A 21 -10.25 4.03 7.38
N GLU A 22 -10.68 3.28 8.39
CA GLU A 22 -9.84 2.52 9.32
C GLU A 22 -8.90 1.52 8.64
N LYS A 23 -9.14 1.14 7.37
CA LYS A 23 -8.28 0.19 6.65
C LYS A 23 -6.86 0.72 6.46
N LEU A 24 -6.70 2.01 6.26
CA LEU A 24 -5.38 2.64 6.20
C LEU A 24 -4.98 3.19 7.58
N HIS A 25 -5.92 3.81 8.31
CA HIS A 25 -5.60 4.40 9.61
C HIS A 25 -5.19 3.36 10.67
N GLY A 26 -5.82 2.18 10.66
CA GLY A 26 -5.63 1.14 11.66
C GLY A 26 -4.30 0.37 11.55
N ILE A 27 -3.53 0.58 10.49
CA ILE A 27 -2.19 -0.02 10.31
C ILE A 27 -1.05 1.01 10.46
N ILE A 28 -1.36 2.28 10.77
CA ILE A 28 -0.33 3.27 11.08
C ILE A 28 0.47 2.79 12.31
N GLY A 29 1.79 2.80 12.19
CA GLY A 29 2.70 2.33 13.25
C GLY A 29 2.84 0.81 13.34
N VAL A 30 2.21 0.06 12.43
CA VAL A 30 2.44 -1.38 12.27
C VAL A 30 3.51 -1.58 11.20
N ASN A 31 4.46 -2.50 11.43
CA ASN A 31 5.52 -2.82 10.47
C ASN A 31 4.98 -3.62 9.26
N VAL A 32 4.22 -2.96 8.39
CA VAL A 32 3.61 -3.54 7.19
C VAL A 32 3.43 -2.43 6.15
N ILE A 33 3.65 -2.74 4.88
CA ILE A 33 3.42 -1.79 3.78
C ILE A 33 1.95 -1.87 3.35
N PRO A 34 1.17 -0.78 3.46
CA PRO A 34 -0.17 -0.74 2.90
C PRO A 34 -0.13 -0.68 1.38
N ILE A 35 -0.92 -1.54 0.75
CA ILE A 35 -1.29 -1.46 -0.66
C ILE A 35 -2.66 -0.80 -0.71
N VAL A 36 -2.73 0.42 -1.22
CA VAL A 36 -3.93 1.28 -1.15
C VAL A 36 -4.68 1.29 -2.47
N MET A 37 -6.01 1.25 -2.39
CA MET A 37 -6.90 1.44 -3.53
C MET A 37 -8.07 2.34 -3.12
N GLY A 38 -8.09 3.55 -3.65
CA GLY A 38 -9.09 4.58 -3.37
C GLY A 38 -8.91 5.79 -4.28
N SER A 39 -9.75 6.82 -4.10
CA SER A 39 -9.68 8.08 -4.86
C SER A 39 -9.16 9.25 -4.04
N VAL A 40 -8.37 8.94 -3.01
CA VAL A 40 -7.70 9.91 -2.15
C VAL A 40 -6.34 10.27 -2.73
N ASP A 41 -5.85 11.46 -2.40
CA ASP A 41 -4.51 11.90 -2.75
C ASP A 41 -3.50 11.41 -1.69
N TYR A 42 -3.11 10.14 -1.79
CA TYR A 42 -2.19 9.53 -0.84
C TYR A 42 -0.82 10.21 -0.84
N ALA A 43 -0.36 10.77 -1.97
CA ALA A 43 0.94 11.43 -2.07
C ALA A 43 1.02 12.71 -1.23
N ASN A 44 -0.12 13.36 -0.98
CA ASN A 44 -0.23 14.52 -0.10
C ASN A 44 -0.52 14.15 1.37
N MET A 45 -0.87 12.88 1.66
CA MET A 45 -1.26 12.43 3.00
C MET A 45 -0.23 11.53 3.67
N LEU A 46 0.54 10.78 2.89
CA LEU A 46 1.51 9.81 3.37
C LEU A 46 2.91 10.14 2.84
N PRO A 47 3.97 9.85 3.62
CA PRO A 47 5.32 9.93 3.10
C PRO A 47 5.52 9.00 1.88
N LYS A 48 6.36 9.43 0.94
CA LYS A 48 6.77 8.57 -0.17
C LYS A 48 7.53 7.35 0.36
N GLY A 49 7.38 6.21 -0.31
CA GLY A 49 8.02 4.94 0.09
C GLY A 49 7.24 4.15 1.15
N THR A 50 6.33 4.78 1.91
CA THR A 50 5.63 4.09 3.01
C THR A 50 4.32 3.42 2.58
N TYR A 51 3.98 3.42 1.30
CA TYR A 51 2.76 2.82 0.76
C TYR A 51 2.91 2.49 -0.73
N ILE A 52 2.06 1.60 -1.23
CA ILE A 52 1.98 1.22 -2.65
C ILE A 52 0.59 1.56 -3.16
N ASP A 53 0.49 2.50 -4.11
CA ASP A 53 -0.77 2.82 -4.77
C ASP A 53 -1.00 1.89 -5.95
N VAL A 54 -2.14 1.18 -5.98
CA VAL A 54 -2.46 0.31 -7.11
C VAL A 54 -2.60 1.08 -8.43
N ARG A 55 -2.88 2.39 -8.38
CA ARG A 55 -3.06 3.25 -9.56
C ARG A 55 -1.76 3.51 -10.31
N ASP A 56 -0.62 3.26 -9.69
CA ASP A 56 0.71 3.42 -10.33
C ASP A 56 1.05 2.26 -11.29
N TYR A 57 0.22 1.21 -11.30
CA TYR A 57 0.44 0.00 -12.11
C TYR A 57 -0.64 -0.13 -13.18
N LYS A 58 -0.24 -0.56 -14.38
CA LYS A 58 -1.15 -0.74 -15.52
C LYS A 58 -2.09 -1.95 -15.37
N SER A 59 -1.77 -2.87 -14.46
CA SER A 59 -2.56 -4.08 -14.24
C SER A 59 -2.24 -4.74 -12.89
N PRO A 60 -3.15 -5.56 -12.33
CA PRO A 60 -2.86 -6.37 -11.15
C PRO A 60 -1.65 -7.30 -11.33
N LYS A 61 -1.41 -7.79 -12.55
CA LYS A 61 -0.23 -8.62 -12.86
C LYS A 61 1.08 -7.84 -12.68
N GLN A 62 1.09 -6.56 -13.09
CA GLN A 62 2.27 -5.72 -12.94
C GLN A 62 2.52 -5.37 -11.47
N LEU A 63 1.45 -5.06 -10.72
CA LEU A 63 1.55 -4.87 -9.27
C LEU A 63 2.10 -6.13 -8.59
N ALA A 64 1.56 -7.31 -8.91
CA ALA A 64 2.03 -8.56 -8.35
C ALA A 64 3.51 -8.85 -8.67
N ALA A 65 3.97 -8.52 -9.88
CA ALA A 65 5.37 -8.66 -10.25
C ALA A 65 6.28 -7.74 -9.42
N TYR A 66 5.88 -6.48 -9.24
CA TYR A 66 6.60 -5.53 -8.38
C TYR A 66 6.65 -6.00 -6.92
N LEU A 67 5.51 -6.42 -6.36
CA LEU A 67 5.44 -6.93 -4.99
C LEU A 67 6.35 -8.14 -4.77
N HIS A 68 6.49 -9.00 -5.78
CA HIS A 68 7.39 -10.15 -5.70
C HIS A 68 8.87 -9.72 -5.75
N GLU A 69 9.21 -8.74 -6.58
CA GLU A 69 10.56 -8.18 -6.66
C GLU A 69 11.01 -7.64 -5.30
N ILE A 70 10.23 -6.75 -4.70
CA ILE A 70 10.57 -6.15 -3.39
C ILE A 70 10.41 -7.14 -2.22
N ASP A 71 9.61 -8.20 -2.35
CA ASP A 71 9.55 -9.25 -1.32
C ASP A 71 10.86 -10.05 -1.27
N THR A 72 11.53 -10.21 -2.41
CA THR A 72 12.78 -10.97 -2.51
C THR A 72 14.04 -10.17 -2.22
N ASP A 73 13.92 -8.85 -2.08
CA ASP A 73 15.01 -7.92 -1.82
C ASP A 73 14.74 -7.14 -0.53
N ASP A 74 15.42 -7.55 0.56
CA ASP A 74 15.25 -6.93 1.86
C ASP A 74 15.79 -5.48 1.90
N GLU A 75 16.74 -5.09 1.05
CA GLU A 75 17.18 -3.69 0.98
C GLU A 75 16.08 -2.84 0.34
N ALA A 76 15.55 -3.28 -0.81
CA ALA A 76 14.45 -2.59 -1.48
C ALA A 76 13.16 -2.53 -0.65
N TYR A 77 12.90 -3.55 0.19
CA TYR A 77 11.75 -3.54 1.10
C TYR A 77 11.89 -2.51 2.23
N ASN A 78 13.11 -2.21 2.68
CA ASN A 78 13.37 -1.37 3.84
C ASN A 78 13.85 0.06 3.49
N GLU A 79 13.89 0.43 2.20
CA GLU A 79 14.21 1.79 1.70
C GLU A 79 13.04 2.78 1.93
#